data_AF-A0A182RNJ2-F1
#
_entry.id   AF-A0A182RNJ2-F1
#
_cell.length_a   1.000
_cell.length_b   1.000
_cell.length_c   1.000
_cell.angle_alpha   90.00
_cell.angle_beta   90.00
_cell.angle_gamma   90.00
#
_symmetry.space_group_name_H-M   'P 1'
#
loop_
_entity.id
_entity.type
_entity.pdbx_description
1 polymer ?
#
loop_
_entity_poly.entity_id
_entity_poly.type
_entity_poly.pdbx_seq_one_letter_code
_entity_poly.pdbx_strand_id
1 'polypeptide(L)' 'MKAVIQRVTSAKIIVVDETVSSIGRGLCVLVGISSDDNANDV' A
#
# COMPACT_ATOMS: atom_id res chain seq x y z
N MET A 1 -13.10 5.59 -2.09
CA MET A 1 -11.85 4.84 -1.87
C MET A 1 -11.77 4.40 -0.42
N LYS A 2 -11.08 3.30 -0.11
CA LYS A 2 -10.77 2.92 1.28
C LYS A 2 -9.31 2.52 1.44
N ALA A 3 -8.71 2.79 2.59
CA ALA A 3 -7.34 2.41 2.89
C ALA A 3 -7.21 1.79 4.28
N VAL A 4 -6.38 0.75 4.38
CA VAL A 4 -5.88 0.22 5.67
C VAL A 4 -4.44 0.67 5.84
N ILE A 5 -4.19 1.46 6.88
CA ILE A 5 -2.89 2.05 7.15
C ILE A 5 -2.20 1.29 8.27
N GLN A 6 -0.98 0.82 8.02
CA GLN A 6 -0.17 0.10 8.99
C GLN A 6 1.12 0.87 9.26
N ARG A 7 1.34 1.29 10.52
CA ARG A 7 2.63 1.83 10.94
C ARG A 7 3.63 0.69 11.05
N VAL A 8 4.73 0.79 10.31
CA VAL A 8 5.74 -0.26 10.21
C VAL A 8 7.13 0.25 10.55
N THR A 9 7.98 -0.64 11.06
CA THR A 9 9.43 -0.41 11.15
C THR A 9 10.14 -0.77 9.83
N SER A 10 9.53 -1.63 9.02
CA SER A 10 9.93 -1.97 7.65
C SER A 10 8.79 -2.67 6.89
N ALA A 11 8.78 -2.60 5.57
CA ALA A 11 7.88 -3.39 4.71
C ALA A 11 8.54 -3.64 3.33
N LYS A 12 8.16 -4.71 2.63
CA LYS A 12 8.66 -5.05 1.30
C LYS A 12 7.63 -5.78 0.44
N ILE A 13 7.79 -5.68 -0.87
CA ILE A 13 6.98 -6.39 -1.87
C ILE A 13 7.90 -7.36 -2.61
N ILE A 14 7.48 -8.63 -2.69
CA ILE A 14 8.20 -9.70 -3.39
C ILE A 14 7.30 -10.27 -4.48
N VAL A 15 7.85 -10.45 -5.68
CA VAL A 15 7.18 -11.08 -6.82
C VAL A 15 8.10 -12.15 -7.37
N VAL A 16 7.64 -13.41 -7.40
CA VAL A 16 8.43 -14.57 -7.88
C VAL A 16 9.83 -14.56 -7.25
N ASP A 17 9.87 -14.42 -5.93
CA ASP A 17 11.09 -14.42 -5.10
C ASP A 17 12.06 -13.23 -5.25
N GLU A 18 11.76 -12.26 -6.13
CA GLU A 18 12.52 -11.01 -6.22
C GLU A 18 11.87 -9.87 -5.44
N THR A 19 12.68 -9.12 -4.68
CA THR A 19 12.20 -7.91 -4.00
C THR A 19 12.05 -6.79 -5.02
N VAL A 20 10.81 -6.40 -5.29
CA VAL A 20 10.48 -5.32 -6.23
C VAL A 20 10.64 -3.96 -5.56
N SER A 21 10.30 -3.84 -4.28
CA SER A 21 10.42 -2.61 -3.51
C SER A 21 10.44 -2.86 -2.01
N SER A 22 11.02 -1.93 -1.26
CA SER A 22 11.02 -1.96 0.21
C SER A 22 11.08 -0.55 0.81
N ILE A 23 10.59 -0.43 2.05
CA ILE A 23 10.67 0.78 2.86
C ILE A 23 11.19 0.46 4.26
N GLY A 24 11.82 1.45 4.90
CA GLY A 24 12.19 1.43 6.32
C GLY A 24 11.01 1.83 7.23
N ARG A 25 11.29 2.60 8.29
CA ARG A 25 10.23 3.09 9.19
C ARG A 25 9.27 4.00 8.41
N GLY A 26 7.97 3.71 8.49
CA GLY A 26 6.97 4.44 7.73
C GLY A 26 5.58 3.83 7.83
N LEU A 27 4.80 4.01 6.76
CA LEU A 27 3.45 3.46 6.63
C LEU A 27 3.38 2.51 5.43
N CYS A 28 2.83 1.32 5.63
CA CYS A 28 2.36 0.46 4.55
C CYS A 28 0.86 0.70 4.39
N VAL A 29 0.41 0.97 3.16
CA VAL A 29 -0.98 1.32 2.86
C VAL A 29 -1.54 0.33 1.88
N LEU A 30 -2.57 -0.40 2.30
CA LEU A 30 -3.36 -1.26 1.42
C LEU A 30 -4.56 -0.45 0.94
N VAL A 31 -4.64 -0.21 -0.37
CA VAL A 31 -5.68 0.63 -0.98
C VAL A 31 -6.71 -0.26 -1.68
N GLY A 32 -7.97 -0.07 -1.32
CA GLY A 32 -9.12 -0.65 -2.01
C GLY A 32 -9.83 0.43 -2.83
N ILE A 33 -9.97 0.18 -4.13
CA ILE A 33 -10.67 1.04 -5.08
C ILE A 33 -11.97 0.35 -5.49
N SER A 34 -13.09 1.07 -5.38
CA SER A 34 -14.42 0.64 -5.81
C SER A 34 -14.79 1.28 -7.15
N SER A 35 -15.76 0.70 -7.87
CA SER A 35 -16.17 1.17 -9.21
C SER A 35 -16.84 2.55 -9.22
N ASP A 36 -17.33 3.02 -8.07
CA ASP A 36 -17.94 4.33 -7.85
C ASP A 36 -16.91 5.40 -7.42
N ASP A 37 -15.67 5.00 -7.15
CA ASP A 37 -14.62 5.94 -6.76
C ASP A 37 -14.24 6.86 -7.93
N ASN A 38 -14.03 8.13 -7.63
CA ASN A 38 -13.56 9.14 -8.58
C ASN A 38 -12.37 9.93 -8.01
N ALA A 39 -11.88 10.91 -8.77
CA ALA A 39 -10.71 11.70 -8.38
C ALA A 39 -10.88 12.49 -7.07
N ASN A 40 -12.12 12.78 -6.63
CA ASN A 40 -12.36 13.45 -5.36
C ASN A 40 -12.22 12.52 -4.14
N ASP A 41 -12.16 11.20 -4.35
CA ASP A 41 -12.02 10.20 -3.29
C ASP A 41 -10.56 9.87 -2.97
N VAL A 42 -9.61 10.51 -3.66
CA VAL A 42 -8.15 10.33 -3.52
C VAL A 42 -7.60 11.11 -2.32
#